data_AF-A0A955VBJ6-F1
#
_entry.id   AF-A0A955VBJ6-F1
#
_cell.length_a   1.000
_cell.length_b   1.000
_cell.length_c   1.000
_cell.angle_alpha   90.00
_cell.angle_beta   90.00
_cell.angle_gamma   90.00
#
_symmetry.space_group_name_H-M   'P 1'
#
loop_
_entity.id
_entity.type
_entity.pdbx_description
1 polymer ?
#
loop_
_entity_poly.entity_id
_entity_poly.type
_entity_poly.pdbx_seq_one_letter_code
_entity_poly.pdbx_strand_id
1 'polypeptide(L)'
;ELFGHARGAFTGAAEARPGLIESARAGTLFLDEIGDASAGFQTSLLRLLETGEFRAVGSDRIVRAETTFVAAAQPGIHARVAERAFRLDLWNRLARWVIEVPPLRARREDIGLLASVFARRQRGDDARLATPLVAAMTRHGWPGNVRQLQSFVERLAVTTPPGETLTLTPWAARALGAATDLGYGAVADVGAGVLAEDDAASAVGGGERSRRGKLPRPSREQLDALLGAHGGSVRAVARELDVARRTVYRWIEALELDPDAYRG
;
A
#
# COMPACT_ATOMS: atom_id res chain seq x y z
N GLU A 1 9.15 19.36 10.91
CA GLU A 1 7.90 19.70 11.62
C GLU A 1 7.91 19.27 13.08
N LEU A 2 8.15 17.99 13.41
CA LEU A 2 8.15 17.47 14.79
C LEU A 2 8.82 18.40 15.84
N PHE A 3 10.05 18.85 15.57
CA PHE A 3 10.85 19.69 16.46
C PHE A 3 10.66 21.20 16.27
N GLY A 4 9.90 21.64 15.27
CA GLY A 4 9.84 23.05 14.86
C GLY A 4 11.09 23.53 14.13
N HIS A 5 11.11 24.82 13.76
CA HIS A 5 12.28 25.48 13.18
C HIS A 5 12.34 26.97 13.53
N ALA A 6 13.56 27.49 13.63
CA ALA A 6 13.81 28.94 13.68
C ALA A 6 13.74 29.58 12.29
N ARG A 7 13.56 30.90 12.25
CA ARG A 7 13.69 31.70 11.03
C ARG A 7 15.11 31.53 10.46
N GLY A 8 15.21 31.29 9.15
CA GLY A 8 16.48 31.09 8.44
C GLY A 8 17.10 29.69 8.58
N ALA A 9 16.42 28.73 9.24
CA ALA A 9 16.96 27.38 9.45
C ALA A 9 17.21 26.57 8.16
N PHE A 10 16.53 26.91 7.07
CA PHE A 10 16.70 26.36 5.73
C PHE A 10 16.15 27.33 4.67
N THR A 11 16.42 27.07 3.39
CA THR A 11 15.91 27.86 2.26
C THR A 11 14.37 27.85 2.24
N GLY A 12 13.76 29.01 2.50
CA GLY A 12 12.30 29.17 2.62
C GLY A 12 11.75 29.27 4.06
N ALA A 13 12.60 29.11 5.08
CA ALA A 13 12.23 29.32 6.49
C ALA A 13 12.08 30.83 6.83
N ALA A 14 11.08 31.50 6.25
CA ALA A 14 10.87 32.94 6.41
C ALA A 14 10.47 33.36 7.85
N GLU A 15 9.84 32.45 8.59
CA GLU A 15 9.36 32.62 9.96
C GLU A 15 9.80 31.44 10.83
N ALA A 16 9.76 31.61 12.15
CA ALA A 16 9.90 30.50 13.08
C ALA A 16 8.55 29.80 13.27
N ARG A 17 8.55 28.47 13.40
CA ARG A 17 7.34 27.68 13.68
C ARG A 17 7.60 26.69 14.82
N PRO A 18 6.72 26.63 15.85
CA PRO A 18 6.85 25.69 16.95
C PRO A 18 6.71 24.24 16.46
N GLY A 19 7.29 23.30 17.20
CA GLY A 19 7.21 21.87 16.88
C GLY A 19 5.91 21.22 17.31
N LEU A 20 5.56 20.11 16.66
CA LEU A 20 4.45 19.24 17.10
C LEU A 20 4.61 18.76 18.55
N ILE A 21 5.85 18.61 19.03
CA ILE A 21 6.14 18.28 20.44
C ILE A 21 5.68 19.40 21.38
N GLU A 22 5.85 20.68 21.00
CA GLU A 22 5.37 21.82 21.79
C GLU A 22 3.84 21.91 21.75
N SER A 23 3.24 21.68 20.59
CA SER A 23 1.78 21.61 20.42
C SER A 23 1.15 20.47 21.22
N ALA A 24 1.88 19.37 21.47
CA ALA A 24 1.44 18.21 22.24
C ALA A 24 1.86 18.27 23.73
N ARG A 25 2.26 19.44 24.25
CA ARG A 25 2.63 19.62 25.66
C ARG A 25 1.49 19.24 26.61
N ALA A 26 1.82 18.49 27.66
CA ALA A 26 0.91 17.82 28.60
C ALA A 26 -0.10 16.86 27.95
N GLY A 27 0.09 16.48 26.69
CA GLY A 27 -0.78 15.61 25.92
C GLY A 27 -0.10 14.31 25.47
N THR A 28 -0.54 13.81 24.33
CA THR A 28 0.01 12.62 23.67
C THR A 28 0.39 12.97 22.22
N LEU A 29 1.56 12.53 21.79
CA LEU A 29 2.06 12.66 20.43
C LEU A 29 2.07 11.27 19.76
N PHE A 30 1.24 11.11 18.73
CA PHE A 30 1.20 9.89 17.93
C PHE A 30 2.20 9.97 16.76
N LEU A 31 3.07 8.97 16.64
CA LEU A 31 4.05 8.82 15.58
C LEU A 31 3.65 7.62 14.72
N ASP A 32 2.98 7.86 13.60
CA ASP A 32 2.66 6.79 12.64
C ASP A 32 3.89 6.42 11.80
N GLU A 33 3.88 5.21 11.23
CA GLU A 33 4.86 4.72 10.26
C GLU A 33 6.34 4.90 10.68
N ILE A 34 6.64 4.76 11.98
CA ILE A 34 7.95 5.11 12.55
C ILE A 34 9.12 4.34 11.92
N GLY A 35 8.87 3.17 11.31
CA GLY A 35 9.89 2.38 10.62
C GLY A 35 10.57 3.12 9.47
N ASP A 36 9.86 4.03 8.80
CA ASP A 36 10.35 4.81 7.66
C ASP A 36 11.03 6.13 8.06
N ALA A 37 11.24 6.34 9.36
CA ALA A 37 12.05 7.42 9.88
C ALA A 37 13.45 7.47 9.23
N SER A 38 13.83 8.62 8.67
CA SER A 38 15.19 8.83 8.18
C SER A 38 16.22 8.75 9.31
N ALA A 39 17.46 8.35 9.01
CA ALA A 39 18.51 8.17 10.03
C ALA A 39 18.78 9.44 10.88
N GLY A 40 18.62 10.63 10.28
CA GLY A 40 18.68 11.91 10.99
C GLY A 40 17.52 12.11 11.96
N PHE A 41 16.30 11.77 11.53
CA PHE A 41 15.12 11.80 12.41
C PHE A 41 15.24 10.77 13.55
N GLN A 42 15.66 9.53 13.27
CA GLN A 42 15.90 8.51 14.27
C GLN A 42 16.90 8.99 15.35
N THR A 43 17.97 9.67 14.93
CA THR A 43 18.99 10.21 15.84
C THR A 43 18.44 11.34 16.72
N SER A 44 17.67 12.27 16.14
CA SER A 44 17.02 13.35 16.90
C SER A 44 15.94 12.84 17.86
N LEU A 45 15.15 11.84 17.45
CA LEU A 45 14.11 11.22 18.27
C LEU A 45 14.72 10.40 19.41
N LEU A 46 15.79 9.64 19.16
CA LEU A 46 16.52 8.92 20.20
C LEU A 46 16.99 9.88 21.30
N ARG A 47 17.70 10.95 20.93
CA ARG A 47 18.18 11.96 21.87
C ARG A 47 17.03 12.55 22.69
N LEU A 48 15.93 12.92 22.03
CA LEU A 48 14.72 13.44 22.68
C LEU A 48 14.16 12.45 23.71
N LEU A 49 14.02 11.17 23.34
CA LEU A 49 13.47 10.15 24.22
C LEU A 49 14.43 9.80 25.37
N GLU A 50 15.74 9.99 25.20
CA GLU A 50 16.77 9.79 26.22
C GLU A 50 16.80 10.92 27.25
N THR A 51 16.92 12.17 26.80
CA THR A 51 17.10 13.35 27.67
C THR A 51 15.78 13.99 28.12
N GLY A 52 14.68 13.75 27.40
CA GLY A 52 13.44 14.53 27.55
C GLY A 52 13.55 15.96 27.00
N GLU A 53 14.54 16.23 26.14
CA GLU A 53 14.86 17.58 25.65
C GLU A 53 15.18 17.57 24.15
N PHE A 54 14.78 18.63 23.45
CA PHE A 54 15.08 18.85 22.04
C PHE A 54 15.45 20.31 21.74
N ARG A 55 15.78 20.58 20.48
CA ARG A 55 15.95 21.93 19.93
C ARG A 55 15.20 22.01 18.61
N ALA A 56 14.64 23.18 18.31
CA ALA A 56 14.13 23.46 16.98
C ALA A 56 15.27 23.50 15.94
N VAL A 57 14.98 23.14 14.69
CA VAL A 57 15.99 23.19 13.62
C VAL A 57 16.47 24.65 13.45
N GLY A 58 17.78 24.86 13.46
CA GLY A 58 18.37 26.20 13.42
C GLY A 58 18.29 27.00 14.74
N SER A 59 17.92 26.36 15.86
CA SER A 59 17.93 26.98 17.19
C SER A 59 18.89 26.28 18.16
N ASP A 60 19.52 27.08 19.02
CA ASP A 60 20.33 26.65 20.16
C ASP A 60 19.48 26.41 21.42
N ARG A 61 18.33 27.10 21.53
CA ARG A 61 17.37 26.99 22.63
C ARG A 61 16.94 25.54 22.85
N ILE A 62 17.22 25.05 24.05
CA ILE A 62 16.73 23.76 24.56
C ILE A 62 15.28 23.92 25.01
N VAL A 63 14.45 22.95 24.65
CA VAL A 63 13.04 22.85 25.06
C VAL A 63 12.80 21.46 25.66
N ARG A 64 12.15 21.41 26.82
CA ARG A 64 11.78 20.16 27.49
C ARG A 64 10.51 19.58 26.87
N ALA A 65 10.53 18.30 26.54
CA ALA A 65 9.38 17.59 26.02
C ALA A 65 8.56 16.99 27.17
N GLU A 66 7.39 17.55 27.39
CA GLU A 66 6.42 17.10 28.38
C GLU A 66 5.22 16.49 27.65
N THR A 67 5.42 15.35 26.98
CA THR A 67 4.37 14.67 26.19
C THR A 67 4.54 13.15 26.26
N THR A 68 3.42 12.42 26.15
CA THR A 68 3.44 10.96 26.05
C THR A 68 3.62 10.56 24.59
N PHE A 69 4.61 9.73 24.28
CA PHE A 69 4.82 9.23 22.92
C PHE A 69 4.09 7.90 22.72
N VAL A 70 3.30 7.81 21.66
CA VAL A 70 2.72 6.55 21.15
C VAL A 70 3.20 6.39 19.72
N ALA A 71 3.80 5.26 19.37
CA ALA A 71 4.33 5.01 18.03
C ALA A 71 3.68 3.78 17.41
N ALA A 72 3.38 3.86 16.11
CA ALA A 72 2.99 2.72 15.29
C ALA A 72 4.09 2.39 14.29
N ALA A 73 4.33 1.09 14.07
CA ALA A 73 5.31 0.57 13.14
C ALA A 73 4.65 -0.46 12.22
N GLN A 74 5.09 -0.52 10.96
CA GLN A 74 4.62 -1.53 10.03
C GLN A 74 5.16 -2.93 10.40
N PRO A 75 4.49 -4.01 9.98
CA PRO A 75 5.03 -5.36 10.08
C PRO A 75 6.44 -5.43 9.47
N GLY A 76 7.37 -6.10 10.16
CA GLY A 76 8.76 -6.24 9.70
C GLY A 76 9.77 -5.25 10.28
N ILE A 77 9.38 -4.38 11.22
CA ILE A 77 10.32 -3.47 11.91
C ILE A 77 11.55 -4.18 12.48
N HIS A 78 11.41 -5.42 12.97
CA HIS A 78 12.53 -6.25 13.44
C HIS A 78 13.55 -6.60 12.35
N ALA A 79 13.11 -6.82 11.09
CA ALA A 79 14.01 -7.04 9.97
C ALA A 79 14.82 -5.77 9.67
N ARG A 80 14.17 -4.60 9.65
CA ARG A 80 14.82 -3.30 9.47
C ARG A 80 15.83 -2.99 10.59
N VAL A 81 15.58 -3.47 11.81
CA VAL A 81 16.55 -3.41 12.92
C VAL A 81 17.75 -4.31 12.67
N ALA A 82 17.54 -5.55 12.22
CA ALA A 82 18.63 -6.48 11.87
C ALA A 82 19.50 -5.97 10.70
N GLU A 83 18.86 -5.36 9.69
CA GLU A 83 19.47 -4.71 8.52
C GLU A 83 20.14 -3.37 8.85
N ARG A 84 20.01 -2.87 10.10
CA ARG A 84 20.46 -1.55 10.56
C ARG A 84 19.83 -0.34 9.85
N ALA A 85 18.74 -0.55 9.10
CA ALA A 85 17.92 0.51 8.53
C ALA A 85 17.11 1.26 9.62
N PHE A 86 16.77 0.57 10.71
CA PHE A 86 16.22 1.17 11.93
C PHE A 86 17.16 0.91 13.11
N ARG A 87 17.41 1.91 13.96
CA ARG A 87 18.35 1.74 15.07
C ARG A 87 17.76 0.92 16.22
N LEU A 88 18.55 -0.05 16.71
CA LEU A 88 18.18 -0.91 17.84
C LEU A 88 18.01 -0.12 19.16
N ASP A 89 18.79 0.93 19.38
CA ASP A 89 18.68 1.78 20.58
C ASP A 89 17.34 2.54 20.63
N LEU A 90 16.94 3.15 19.50
CA LEU A 90 15.63 3.79 19.34
C LEU A 90 14.49 2.79 19.47
N TRP A 91 14.61 1.59 18.88
CA TRP A 91 13.63 0.52 19.04
C TRP A 91 13.44 0.17 20.53
N ASN A 92 14.53 -0.10 21.25
CA ASN A 92 14.48 -0.45 22.67
C ASN A 92 13.93 0.69 23.55
N ARG A 93 14.04 1.95 23.12
CA ARG A 93 13.47 3.10 23.84
C ARG A 93 11.97 3.26 23.61
N LEU A 94 11.48 2.98 22.40
CA LEU A 94 10.07 3.04 22.01
C LEU A 94 9.29 1.80 22.48
N ALA A 95 9.83 0.61 22.24
CA ALA A 95 9.17 -0.69 22.47
C ALA A 95 9.11 -1.13 23.95
N ARG A 96 8.96 -0.18 24.88
CA ARG A 96 8.79 -0.45 26.32
C ARG A 96 7.46 -1.14 26.61
N TRP A 97 6.42 -0.78 25.85
CA TRP A 97 5.09 -1.39 25.88
C TRP A 97 4.66 -1.58 24.43
N VAL A 98 4.51 -2.83 23.99
CA VAL A 98 4.14 -3.17 22.61
C VAL A 98 2.72 -3.70 22.61
N ILE A 99 1.86 -3.13 21.77
CA ILE A 99 0.51 -3.63 21.50
C ILE A 99 0.51 -4.19 20.09
N GLU A 100 0.48 -5.51 19.97
CA GLU A 100 0.34 -6.16 18.66
C GLU A 100 -1.10 -6.07 18.19
N VAL A 101 -1.34 -5.36 17.08
CA VAL A 101 -2.66 -5.28 16.46
C VAL A 101 -2.83 -6.45 15.49
N PRO A 102 -3.69 -7.44 15.76
CA PRO A 102 -3.82 -8.60 14.88
C PRO A 102 -4.36 -8.20 13.50
N PRO A 103 -4.03 -8.95 12.43
CA PRO A 103 -4.63 -8.75 11.11
C PRO A 103 -6.09 -9.23 11.12
N LEU A 104 -6.95 -8.64 10.28
CA LEU A 104 -8.39 -8.99 10.22
C LEU A 104 -8.66 -10.50 10.03
N ARG A 105 -7.80 -11.22 9.30
CA ARG A 105 -7.88 -12.69 9.12
C ARG A 105 -7.75 -13.52 10.41
N ALA A 106 -7.24 -12.93 11.49
CA ALA A 106 -7.09 -13.56 12.81
C ALA A 106 -8.23 -13.19 13.79
N ARG A 107 -9.14 -12.29 13.38
CA ARG A 107 -10.36 -11.87 14.10
C ARG A 107 -11.54 -11.86 13.12
N ARG A 108 -11.89 -13.05 12.61
CA ARG A 108 -12.91 -13.22 11.56
C ARG A 108 -14.32 -12.92 12.05
N GLU A 109 -14.56 -13.13 13.34
CA GLU A 109 -15.77 -12.78 14.09
C GLU A 109 -16.15 -11.29 13.93
N ASP A 110 -15.16 -10.39 13.91
CA ASP A 110 -15.37 -8.94 13.79
C ASP A 110 -15.82 -8.52 12.38
N ILE A 111 -15.59 -9.35 11.35
CA ILE A 111 -15.83 -8.97 9.94
C ILE A 111 -17.30 -8.56 9.71
N GLY A 112 -18.25 -9.30 10.28
CA GLY A 112 -19.68 -8.99 10.16
C GLY A 112 -20.06 -7.67 10.84
N LEU A 113 -19.50 -7.41 12.02
CA LEU A 113 -19.74 -6.18 12.78
C LEU A 113 -19.12 -4.96 12.07
N LEU A 114 -17.85 -5.06 11.66
CA LEU A 114 -17.14 -4.01 10.93
C LEU A 114 -17.81 -3.69 9.60
N ALA A 115 -18.18 -4.71 8.82
CA ALA A 115 -18.92 -4.52 7.57
C ALA A 115 -20.26 -3.81 7.80
N SER A 116 -20.97 -4.13 8.89
CA SER A 116 -22.22 -3.47 9.25
C SER A 116 -22.00 -1.99 9.59
N VAL A 117 -20.92 -1.64 10.30
CA VAL A 117 -20.55 -0.25 10.58
C VAL A 117 -20.22 0.52 9.28
N PHE A 118 -19.47 -0.08 8.36
CA PHE A 118 -19.14 0.56 7.07
C PHE A 118 -20.38 0.74 6.19
N ALA A 119 -21.27 -0.25 6.14
CA ALA A 119 -22.54 -0.14 5.41
C ALA A 119 -23.43 0.97 5.97
N ARG A 120 -23.56 1.07 7.32
CA ARG A 120 -24.32 2.15 7.97
C ARG A 120 -23.76 3.54 7.69
N ARG A 121 -22.42 3.70 7.74
CA ARG A 121 -21.76 4.98 7.41
C ARG A 121 -22.08 5.48 5.99
N GLN A 122 -22.36 4.58 5.06
CA GLN A 122 -22.65 4.92 3.66
C GLN A 122 -24.14 5.01 3.32
N ARG A 123 -25.02 4.32 4.07
CA ARG A 123 -26.45 4.16 3.71
C ARG A 123 -27.44 4.41 4.86
N GLY A 124 -26.98 4.86 6.02
CA GLY A 124 -27.81 5.06 7.22
C GLY A 124 -28.03 3.77 8.02
N ASP A 125 -28.65 3.89 9.20
CA ASP A 125 -28.70 2.80 10.19
C ASP A 125 -29.48 1.55 9.72
N ASP A 126 -30.41 1.74 8.78
CA ASP A 126 -31.20 0.70 8.11
C ASP A 126 -30.39 -0.16 7.12
N ALA A 127 -29.10 0.11 6.92
CA ALA A 127 -28.24 -0.68 6.04
C ALA A 127 -28.15 -2.16 6.48
N ARG A 128 -28.67 -3.05 5.64
CA ARG A 128 -28.69 -4.51 5.88
C ARG A 128 -27.66 -5.23 5.00
N LEU A 129 -26.99 -6.22 5.57
CA LEU A 129 -26.11 -7.15 4.85
C LEU A 129 -26.80 -8.52 4.75
N ALA A 130 -26.83 -9.11 3.56
CA ALA A 130 -27.36 -10.47 3.40
C ALA A 130 -26.40 -11.51 3.99
N THR A 131 -26.93 -12.55 4.65
CA THR A 131 -26.13 -13.63 5.25
C THR A 131 -25.10 -14.27 4.30
N PRO A 132 -25.41 -14.56 3.00
CA PRO A 132 -24.42 -15.11 2.07
C PRO A 132 -23.24 -14.15 1.81
N LEU A 133 -23.48 -12.85 1.80
CA LEU A 133 -22.43 -11.82 1.65
C LEU A 133 -21.53 -11.81 2.89
N VAL A 134 -22.11 -11.79 4.09
CA VAL A 134 -21.33 -11.85 5.35
C VAL A 134 -20.50 -13.12 5.40
N ALA A 135 -21.08 -14.28 5.09
CA ALA A 135 -20.36 -15.55 5.06
C ALA A 135 -19.20 -15.56 4.06
N ALA A 136 -19.38 -14.97 2.86
CA ALA A 136 -18.31 -14.84 1.88
C ALA A 136 -17.20 -13.88 2.35
N MET A 137 -17.56 -12.73 2.94
CA MET A 137 -16.59 -11.80 3.52
C MET A 137 -15.80 -12.43 4.68
N THR A 138 -16.45 -13.23 5.54
CA THR A 138 -15.79 -13.91 6.67
C THR A 138 -14.78 -14.97 6.21
N ARG A 139 -15.01 -15.63 5.06
CA ARG A 139 -14.05 -16.58 4.47
C ARG A 139 -12.86 -15.90 3.79
N HIS A 140 -13.02 -14.67 3.31
CA HIS A 140 -11.98 -13.96 2.57
C HIS A 140 -10.76 -13.59 3.46
N GLY A 141 -9.56 -13.61 2.87
CA GLY A 141 -8.30 -13.47 3.60
C GLY A 141 -7.89 -12.04 3.98
N TRP A 142 -8.54 -11.02 3.41
CA TRP A 142 -8.31 -9.59 3.64
C TRP A 142 -6.82 -9.19 3.78
N PRO A 143 -5.99 -9.38 2.73
CA PRO A 143 -4.58 -8.98 2.76
C PRO A 143 -4.39 -7.48 3.10
N GLY A 144 -5.27 -6.60 2.61
CA GLY A 144 -5.29 -5.17 2.96
C GLY A 144 -6.06 -4.83 4.24
N ASN A 145 -6.33 -5.84 5.09
CA ASN A 145 -6.88 -5.70 6.44
C ASN A 145 -8.22 -4.92 6.45
N VAL A 146 -8.51 -4.18 7.53
CA VAL A 146 -9.75 -3.41 7.69
C VAL A 146 -9.95 -2.37 6.57
N ARG A 147 -8.90 -1.75 6.03
CA ARG A 147 -9.00 -0.78 4.92
C ARG A 147 -9.59 -1.44 3.67
N GLN A 148 -9.17 -2.66 3.33
CA GLN A 148 -9.71 -3.40 2.18
C GLN A 148 -11.18 -3.82 2.41
N LEU A 149 -11.55 -4.27 3.62
CA LEU A 149 -12.94 -4.57 3.95
C LEU A 149 -13.82 -3.33 3.82
N GLN A 150 -13.37 -2.19 4.33
CA GLN A 150 -14.07 -0.91 4.20
C GLN A 150 -14.30 -0.56 2.72
N SER A 151 -13.24 -0.46 1.91
CA SER A 151 -13.39 -0.08 0.49
C SER A 151 -14.24 -1.06 -0.33
N PHE A 152 -14.26 -2.35 0.04
CA PHE A 152 -15.15 -3.33 -0.55
C PHE A 152 -16.62 -3.07 -0.21
N VAL A 153 -16.94 -2.85 1.08
CA VAL A 153 -18.30 -2.57 1.54
C VAL A 153 -18.80 -1.22 1.01
N GLU A 154 -17.94 -0.20 0.95
CA GLU A 154 -18.27 1.11 0.39
C GLU A 154 -18.60 1.01 -1.11
N ARG A 155 -17.78 0.29 -1.88
CA ARG A 155 -18.09 0.02 -3.30
C ARG A 155 -19.40 -0.74 -3.48
N LEU A 156 -19.71 -1.68 -2.59
CA LEU A 156 -20.97 -2.41 -2.62
C LEU A 156 -22.17 -1.53 -2.22
N ALA A 157 -22.00 -0.66 -1.23
CA ALA A 157 -23.01 0.30 -0.81
C ALA A 157 -23.37 1.30 -1.92
N VAL A 158 -22.39 1.76 -2.70
CA VAL A 158 -22.58 2.67 -3.86
C VAL A 158 -23.17 1.95 -5.08
N THR A 159 -22.82 0.68 -5.30
CA THR A 159 -23.32 -0.09 -6.47
C THR A 159 -24.66 -0.79 -6.25
N THR A 160 -25.21 -0.75 -5.03
CA THR A 160 -26.53 -1.29 -4.68
C THR A 160 -27.59 -0.17 -4.73
N PRO A 161 -28.77 -0.36 -5.36
CA PRO A 161 -29.83 0.66 -5.36
C PRO A 161 -30.24 1.12 -3.95
N PRO A 162 -30.65 2.38 -3.72
CA PRO A 162 -31.07 2.86 -2.40
C PRO A 162 -32.20 2.02 -1.78
N GLY A 163 -32.19 1.87 -0.46
CA GLY A 163 -33.19 1.07 0.28
C GLY A 163 -33.00 -0.46 0.21
N GLU A 164 -32.24 -0.98 -0.76
CA GLU A 164 -31.98 -2.42 -0.86
C GLU A 164 -30.95 -2.94 0.16
N THR A 165 -31.06 -4.24 0.46
CA THR A 165 -30.07 -5.00 1.25
C THR A 165 -28.83 -5.28 0.40
N LEU A 166 -27.64 -5.13 0.96
CA LEU A 166 -26.39 -5.44 0.28
C LEU A 166 -26.27 -6.97 0.15
N THR A 167 -26.26 -7.46 -1.09
CA THR A 167 -26.20 -8.89 -1.42
C THR A 167 -24.85 -9.29 -2.04
N LEU A 168 -24.63 -10.59 -2.21
CA LEU A 168 -23.44 -11.12 -2.87
C LEU A 168 -23.61 -11.04 -4.40
N THR A 169 -23.36 -9.86 -4.96
CA THR A 169 -23.44 -9.62 -6.41
C THR A 169 -22.37 -10.42 -7.18
N PRO A 170 -22.51 -10.62 -8.51
CA PRO A 170 -21.52 -11.36 -9.31
C PRO A 170 -20.11 -10.74 -9.28
N TRP A 171 -19.98 -9.41 -9.16
CA TRP A 171 -18.68 -8.77 -9.00
C TRP A 171 -18.11 -8.99 -7.59
N ALA A 172 -18.96 -8.94 -6.55
CA ALA A 172 -18.57 -9.19 -5.17
C ALA A 172 -18.11 -10.64 -4.98
N ALA A 173 -18.82 -11.61 -5.57
CA ALA A 173 -18.43 -13.01 -5.58
C ALA A 173 -17.05 -13.23 -6.23
N ARG A 174 -16.78 -12.61 -7.39
CA ARG A 174 -15.45 -12.66 -8.03
C ARG A 174 -14.37 -12.01 -7.16
N ALA A 175 -14.61 -10.81 -6.63
CA ALA A 175 -13.64 -10.09 -5.81
C ALA A 175 -13.28 -10.82 -4.50
N LEU A 176 -14.24 -11.53 -3.89
CA LEU A 176 -14.00 -12.33 -2.68
C LEU A 176 -13.40 -13.72 -2.97
N GLY A 177 -13.31 -14.14 -4.25
CA GLY A 177 -12.90 -15.49 -4.63
C GLY A 177 -13.98 -16.56 -4.45
N ALA A 178 -15.24 -16.17 -4.24
CA ALA A 178 -16.40 -17.03 -4.01
C ALA A 178 -17.17 -17.40 -5.30
N ALA A 179 -16.69 -16.99 -6.47
CA ALA A 179 -17.36 -17.25 -7.75
C ALA A 179 -17.42 -18.76 -8.11
N THR A 180 -16.40 -19.53 -7.72
CA THR A 180 -16.32 -20.98 -7.97
C THR A 180 -17.40 -21.79 -7.25
N ASP A 181 -17.84 -21.34 -6.08
CA ASP A 181 -18.81 -22.06 -5.23
C ASP A 181 -20.27 -21.90 -5.69
N LEU A 182 -20.55 -20.93 -6.58
CA LEU A 182 -21.90 -20.48 -6.92
C LEU A 182 -22.35 -20.88 -8.34
N GLY A 183 -21.65 -21.81 -8.99
CA GLY A 183 -22.03 -22.34 -10.32
C GLY A 183 -21.90 -21.34 -11.48
N TYR A 184 -21.40 -20.13 -11.24
CA TYR A 184 -21.08 -19.18 -12.29
C TYR A 184 -19.75 -19.56 -12.94
N GLY A 185 -19.84 -20.15 -14.15
CA GLY A 185 -18.68 -20.53 -14.94
C GLY A 185 -17.70 -19.38 -15.16
N ALA A 186 -16.40 -19.72 -15.23
CA ALA A 186 -15.31 -18.77 -15.33
C ALA A 186 -15.32 -17.98 -16.65
N VAL A 187 -16.05 -16.86 -16.68
CA VAL A 187 -15.83 -15.80 -17.66
C VAL A 187 -14.59 -14.99 -17.28
N ALA A 188 -13.77 -14.68 -18.29
CA ALA A 188 -12.40 -14.21 -18.12
C ALA A 188 -12.27 -12.91 -17.31
N ASP A 189 -11.12 -12.78 -16.66
CA ASP A 189 -10.78 -11.68 -15.75
C ASP A 189 -10.76 -10.32 -16.46
N VAL A 190 -11.56 -9.38 -15.94
CA VAL A 190 -11.50 -7.97 -16.33
C VAL A 190 -11.62 -7.13 -15.06
N GLY A 191 -10.53 -6.43 -14.72
CA GLY A 191 -10.58 -5.22 -13.89
C GLY A 191 -10.42 -5.39 -12.38
N ALA A 192 -9.46 -6.19 -11.90
CA ALA A 192 -9.00 -6.15 -10.50
C ALA A 192 -7.55 -5.63 -10.39
N GLY A 193 -7.31 -4.38 -10.83
CA GLY A 193 -5.96 -3.80 -10.88
C GLY A 193 -5.89 -2.31 -10.60
N VAL A 194 -5.99 -1.92 -9.32
CA VAL A 194 -5.36 -0.72 -8.72
C VAL A 194 -5.06 -1.04 -7.25
N LEU A 195 -3.99 -0.45 -6.68
CA LEU A 195 -3.51 -0.54 -5.29
C LEU A 195 -2.58 -1.73 -4.95
N ALA A 196 -1.37 -1.71 -5.51
CA ALA A 196 -0.13 -2.08 -4.83
C ALA A 196 1.11 -1.67 -5.66
N GLU A 197 1.67 -0.50 -5.36
CA GLU A 197 3.12 -0.24 -5.41
C GLU A 197 3.63 -0.59 -3.96
N ASP A 198 4.85 -1.03 -3.69
CA ASP A 198 6.17 -0.68 -4.24
C ASP A 198 7.19 -1.85 -4.30
N ASP A 199 8.37 -1.51 -4.83
CA ASP A 199 9.70 -2.15 -4.86
C ASP A 199 10.16 -2.92 -3.57
N ALA A 200 11.24 -3.74 -3.52
CA ALA A 200 12.49 -3.72 -4.31
C ALA A 200 13.20 -5.11 -4.47
N ALA A 201 14.45 -5.08 -4.95
CA ALA A 201 15.20 -6.20 -5.54
C ALA A 201 16.05 -7.09 -4.60
N SER A 202 16.36 -8.32 -5.09
CA SER A 202 17.51 -9.21 -4.74
C SER A 202 17.59 -9.77 -3.31
N ALA A 203 18.14 -10.97 -3.01
CA ALA A 203 18.40 -12.25 -3.70
C ALA A 203 18.83 -13.27 -2.57
N VAL A 204 18.99 -14.60 -2.68
CA VAL A 204 19.07 -15.63 -3.74
C VAL A 204 18.43 -16.93 -3.16
N GLY A 205 17.92 -17.86 -4.00
CA GLY A 205 17.91 -19.30 -3.66
C GLY A 205 16.58 -20.07 -3.76
N GLY A 206 16.49 -20.93 -4.79
CA GLY A 206 15.81 -22.24 -4.77
C GLY A 206 14.29 -22.35 -4.53
N GLY A 207 13.58 -23.01 -5.45
CA GLY A 207 12.24 -23.56 -5.19
C GLY A 207 11.11 -22.98 -6.06
N GLU A 208 10.97 -23.57 -7.24
CA GLU A 208 9.73 -23.76 -8.01
C GLU A 208 8.51 -22.90 -7.63
N ARG A 209 8.22 -21.86 -8.43
CA ARG A 209 6.92 -21.16 -8.39
C ARG A 209 6.38 -20.95 -9.79
N SER A 210 5.25 -21.60 -10.06
CA SER A 210 4.40 -21.31 -11.22
C SER A 210 3.96 -19.84 -11.18
N ARG A 211 4.22 -19.10 -12.26
CA ARG A 211 3.98 -17.65 -12.34
C ARG A 211 2.65 -17.38 -13.02
N ARG A 212 1.80 -16.51 -12.42
CA ARG A 212 0.77 -15.80 -13.19
C ARG A 212 1.46 -15.01 -14.31
N GLY A 213 0.95 -15.13 -15.54
CA GLY A 213 1.61 -14.64 -16.73
C GLY A 213 1.70 -13.11 -16.80
N LYS A 214 2.92 -12.58 -16.62
CA LYS A 214 3.39 -11.56 -17.57
C LYS A 214 3.49 -12.26 -18.92
N LEU A 215 2.98 -11.66 -20.00
CA LEU A 215 3.31 -12.15 -21.35
C LEU A 215 4.84 -12.20 -21.45
N PRO A 216 5.46 -13.36 -21.73
CA PRO A 216 6.92 -13.44 -21.78
C PRO A 216 7.42 -12.48 -22.85
N ARG A 217 8.56 -11.82 -22.58
CA ARG A 217 9.24 -10.98 -23.57
C ARG A 217 9.43 -11.82 -24.84
N PRO A 218 8.92 -11.40 -26.01
CA PRO A 218 9.07 -12.15 -27.24
C PRO A 218 10.56 -12.36 -27.55
N SER A 219 10.89 -13.51 -28.14
CA SER A 219 12.21 -13.76 -28.70
C SER A 219 12.50 -12.79 -29.85
N ARG A 220 13.78 -12.69 -30.25
CA ARG A 220 14.18 -11.85 -31.40
C ARG A 220 13.37 -12.21 -32.65
N GLU A 221 13.28 -13.50 -32.96
CA GLU A 221 12.53 -14.05 -34.10
C GLU A 221 11.02 -13.73 -34.03
N GLN A 222 10.39 -13.81 -32.86
CA GLN A 222 8.97 -13.49 -32.69
C GLN A 222 8.68 -12.00 -32.91
N LEU A 223 9.56 -11.12 -32.41
CA LEU A 223 9.37 -9.67 -32.58
C LEU A 223 9.72 -9.21 -34.00
N ASP A 224 10.72 -9.84 -34.62
CA ASP A 224 11.11 -9.66 -36.03
C ASP A 224 9.95 -10.04 -36.97
N ALA A 225 9.37 -11.24 -36.82
CA ALA A 225 8.23 -11.68 -37.60
C ALA A 225 6.99 -10.77 -37.45
N LEU A 226 6.73 -10.27 -36.23
CA LEU A 226 5.64 -9.32 -35.99
C LEU A 226 5.90 -7.94 -36.60
N LEU A 227 7.14 -7.45 -36.59
CA LEU A 227 7.49 -6.19 -37.25
C LEU A 227 7.39 -6.32 -38.77
N GLY A 228 7.81 -7.45 -39.35
CA GLY A 228 7.63 -7.76 -40.76
C GLY A 228 6.15 -7.85 -41.17
N ALA A 229 5.33 -8.60 -40.42
CA ALA A 229 3.90 -8.76 -40.69
C ALA A 229 3.11 -7.43 -40.63
N HIS A 230 3.60 -6.46 -39.84
CA HIS A 230 2.97 -5.14 -39.68
C HIS A 230 3.74 -3.98 -40.35
N GLY A 231 4.68 -4.26 -41.25
CA GLY A 231 5.42 -3.25 -42.02
C GLY A 231 6.11 -2.20 -41.12
N GLY A 232 6.80 -2.63 -40.07
CA GLY A 232 7.48 -1.73 -39.12
C GLY A 232 6.55 -0.94 -38.19
N SER A 233 5.24 -1.24 -38.16
CA SER A 233 4.25 -0.52 -37.36
C SER A 233 4.23 -0.98 -35.90
N VAL A 234 5.09 -0.37 -35.08
CA VAL A 234 5.15 -0.59 -33.61
C VAL A 234 3.77 -0.40 -32.93
N ARG A 235 2.89 0.43 -33.48
CA ARG A 235 1.51 0.62 -32.98
C ARG A 235 0.61 -0.59 -33.24
N ALA A 236 0.80 -1.31 -34.33
CA ALA A 236 0.02 -2.50 -34.66
C ALA A 236 0.51 -3.72 -33.84
N VAL A 237 1.83 -3.93 -33.78
CA VAL A 237 2.46 -4.95 -32.91
C VAL A 237 2.05 -4.79 -31.44
N ALA A 238 2.03 -3.55 -30.93
CA ALA A 238 1.56 -3.24 -29.59
C ALA A 238 0.09 -3.62 -29.33
N ARG A 239 -0.77 -3.50 -30.35
CA ARG A 239 -2.20 -3.85 -30.26
C ARG A 239 -2.41 -5.37 -30.29
N GLU A 240 -1.66 -6.08 -31.12
CA GLU A 240 -1.77 -7.54 -31.23
C GLU A 240 -1.26 -8.26 -29.96
N LEU A 241 -0.17 -7.76 -29.38
CA LEU A 241 0.41 -8.31 -28.14
C LEU A 241 -0.28 -7.80 -26.86
N ASP A 242 -1.32 -6.97 -26.96
CA ASP A 242 -2.01 -6.28 -25.85
C ASP A 242 -1.04 -5.61 -24.85
N VAL A 243 -0.04 -4.89 -25.37
CA VAL A 243 0.95 -4.16 -24.56
C VAL A 243 1.07 -2.70 -24.96
N ALA A 244 1.43 -1.85 -24.00
CA ALA A 244 1.74 -0.45 -24.28
C ALA A 244 2.87 -0.32 -25.32
N ARG A 245 2.77 0.63 -26.26
CA ARG A 245 3.81 0.91 -27.29
C ARG A 245 5.22 1.01 -26.72
N ARG A 246 5.38 1.62 -25.54
CA ARG A 246 6.67 1.75 -24.81
C ARG A 246 7.29 0.39 -24.46
N THR A 247 6.47 -0.63 -24.19
CA THR A 247 6.94 -2.01 -23.96
C THR A 247 7.58 -2.59 -25.22
N VAL A 248 6.97 -2.37 -26.39
CA VAL A 248 7.49 -2.82 -27.68
C VAL A 248 8.78 -2.08 -28.03
N TYR A 249 8.83 -0.76 -27.90
CA TYR A 249 10.08 0.02 -28.08
C TYR A 249 11.23 -0.47 -27.20
N ARG A 250 10.97 -0.75 -25.91
CA ARG A 250 11.98 -1.31 -25.01
C ARG A 250 12.45 -2.72 -25.42
N TRP A 251 11.59 -3.51 -26.06
CA TRP A 251 11.99 -4.82 -26.59
C TRP A 251 12.79 -4.70 -27.88
N ILE A 252 12.43 -3.76 -28.77
CA ILE A 252 13.16 -3.41 -30.00
C ILE A 252 14.59 -2.97 -29.64
N GLU A 253 14.72 -1.99 -28.74
CA GLU A 253 15.99 -1.46 -28.23
C GLU A 253 16.85 -2.58 -27.62
N ALA A 254 16.29 -3.38 -26.72
CA ALA A 254 17.02 -4.45 -26.04
C ALA A 254 17.21 -5.74 -26.89
N LEU A 255 16.75 -5.78 -28.15
CA LEU A 255 16.98 -6.86 -29.12
C LEU A 255 17.76 -6.38 -30.36
N GLU A 256 18.15 -5.11 -30.41
CA GLU A 256 18.86 -4.49 -31.53
C GLU A 256 18.13 -4.71 -32.88
N LEU A 257 16.83 -4.42 -32.89
CA LEU A 257 15.99 -4.41 -34.10
C LEU A 257 15.73 -2.97 -34.55
N ASP A 258 15.60 -2.75 -35.86
CA ASP A 258 15.24 -1.45 -36.45
C ASP A 258 13.85 -1.52 -37.10
N PRO A 259 12.80 -0.91 -36.53
CA PRO A 259 11.45 -0.92 -37.11
C PRO A 259 11.37 -0.26 -38.49
N ASP A 260 12.30 0.63 -38.84
CA ASP A 260 12.27 1.34 -40.12
C ASP A 260 12.82 0.45 -41.25
N ALA A 261 13.63 -0.57 -40.94
CA ALA A 261 14.08 -1.59 -41.90
C ALA A 261 12.95 -2.47 -42.49
N TYR A 262 11.75 -2.43 -41.88
CA TYR A 262 10.55 -3.16 -42.34
C TYR A 262 9.52 -2.22 -43.01
N ARG A 263 9.85 -0.93 -43.21
CA ARG A 263 9.06 0.00 -44.01
C ARG A 263 9.61 0.06 -45.43
N GLY A 264 8.98 -0.69 -46.33
CA GLY A 264 9.10 -0.50 -47.78
C GLY A 264 8.32 0.73 -48.26
#